data_AF-A0A2N1U3R2-F1
#
_entry.id   AF-A0A2N1U3R2-F1
#
_cell.length_a   1.000
_cell.length_b   1.000
_cell.length_c   1.000
_cell.angle_alpha   90.00
_cell.angle_beta   90.00
_cell.angle_gamma   90.00
#
_symmetry.space_group_name_H-M   'P 1'
#
loop_
_entity.id
_entity.type
_entity.pdbx_description
1 polymer ?
#
loop_
_entity_poly.entity_id
_entity_poly.type
_entity_poly.pdbx_seq_one_letter_code
_entity_poly.pdbx_strand_id
1 'polypeptide(L)' 'MNATKDKLVHSDLTGKIIGAAMEVHSILGTGFWENVYEEALAIEFNIRKIPFERQKTFDVLKTSAK' A
#
# COMPACT_ATOMS: atom_id res chain seq x y z
N MET A 1 16.37 -18.76 -8.89
CA MET A 1 15.46 -18.77 -7.73
C MET A 1 14.17 -18.06 -8.13
N ASN A 2 13.20 -18.76 -8.73
CA ASN A 2 11.92 -18.16 -9.17
C ASN A 2 10.81 -19.16 -8.88
N ALA A 3 10.26 -19.12 -7.67
CA ALA A 3 9.18 -20.03 -7.27
C ALA A 3 8.05 -19.25 -6.61
N THR A 4 7.54 -18.17 -7.25
CA THR A 4 6.25 -17.54 -6.88
C THR A 4 5.79 -16.38 -7.78
N LYS A 5 6.51 -16.00 -8.84
CA LYS A 5 6.11 -14.82 -9.66
C LYS A 5 4.78 -15.01 -10.40
N ASP A 6 4.39 -16.26 -10.65
CA ASP A 6 3.17 -16.67 -11.39
C ASP A 6 1.86 -16.71 -10.58
N LYS A 7 1.87 -16.44 -9.26
CA LYS A 7 0.68 -16.64 -8.42
C LYS A 7 -0.18 -15.40 -8.18
N LEU A 8 0.26 -14.22 -8.62
CA LEU A 8 -0.41 -12.94 -8.36
C LEU A 8 -0.91 -12.30 -9.65
N VAL A 9 -2.19 -11.94 -9.68
CA VAL A 9 -2.86 -11.28 -10.82
C VAL A 9 -2.14 -9.99 -11.25
N HIS A 10 -1.52 -9.26 -10.31
CA HIS A 10 -0.78 -8.03 -10.57
C HIS A 10 0.63 -8.03 -9.96
N SER A 11 1.41 -9.08 -10.22
CA SER A 11 2.76 -9.29 -9.67
C SER A 11 3.67 -8.04 -9.71
N ASP A 12 3.74 -7.35 -10.86
CA ASP A 12 4.60 -6.18 -11.02
C ASP A 12 4.11 -4.96 -10.21
N LEU A 13 2.80 -4.70 -10.19
CA LEU A 13 2.22 -3.61 -9.38
C LEU A 13 2.38 -3.90 -7.89
N THR A 14 2.15 -5.15 -7.47
CA THR A 14 2.37 -5.60 -6.10
C THR A 14 3.81 -5.35 -5.67
N GLY A 15 4.79 -5.71 -6.50
CA GLY A 15 6.20 -5.45 -6.21
C GLY A 15 6.51 -3.96 -6.04
N LYS A 16 5.93 -3.09 -6.87
CA LYS A 16 6.09 -1.63 -6.77
C LYS A 16 5.52 -1.07 -5.47
N ILE A 17 4.32 -1.51 -5.08
CA ILE A 17 3.65 -1.08 -3.84
C ILE A 17 4.44 -1.52 -2.61
N ILE A 18 4.85 -2.80 -2.57
CA ILE A 18 5.65 -3.35 -1.47
C ILE A 18 6.98 -2.60 -1.37
N GLY A 19 7.67 -2.40 -2.49
CA GLY A 19 8.94 -1.68 -2.51
C GLY A 19 8.83 -0.23 -2.01
N ALA A 20 7.72 0.46 -2.31
CA ALA A 20 7.47 1.80 -1.76
C ALA A 20 7.25 1.76 -0.24
N ALA A 21 6.45 0.81 0.26
CA ALA A 21 6.23 0.65 1.70
C ALA A 21 7.51 0.28 2.45
N MET A 22 8.37 -0.55 1.85
CA MET A 22 9.68 -0.89 2.39
C MET A 22 10.61 0.32 2.49
N GLU A 23 10.63 1.19 1.47
CA GLU A 23 11.41 2.43 1.49
C GLU A 23 10.95 3.34 2.64
N VAL A 24 9.65 3.59 2.73
CA VAL A 24 9.05 4.39 3.81
C VAL A 24 9.42 3.81 5.18
N HIS A 25 9.30 2.49 5.35
CA HIS A 25 9.66 1.82 6.60
C HIS A 25 11.16 1.90 6.91
N SER A 26 12.03 1.83 5.89
CA SER A 26 13.48 1.97 6.07
C SER A 26 13.87 3.37 6.54
N ILE A 27 13.14 4.40 6.12
CA ILE A 27 13.40 5.80 6.47
C ILE A 27 12.81 6.16 7.84
N LEU A 28 11.54 5.79 8.07
CA LEU A 28 10.81 6.15 9.29
C LEU A 28 11.05 5.18 10.46
N GLY A 29 11.31 3.90 10.18
CA GLY A 29 11.33 2.87 11.21
C GLY A 29 9.93 2.57 11.77
N THR A 30 9.86 2.28 13.07
CA THR A 30 8.62 1.98 13.81
C THR A 30 8.32 3.07 14.85
N GLY A 31 7.04 3.24 15.23
CA GLY A 31 6.64 4.07 16.38
C GLY A 31 5.82 5.32 16.04
N PHE A 32 5.53 5.55 14.76
CA PHE A 32 4.65 6.63 14.33
C PHE A 32 3.18 6.20 14.23
N TRP A 33 2.30 7.21 14.21
CA TRP A 33 0.88 7.04 13.93
C TRP A 33 0.64 6.70 12.47
N GLU A 34 -0.50 6.07 12.20
CA GLU A 34 -0.91 5.64 10.85
C GLU A 34 -0.92 6.80 9.84
N ASN A 35 -1.41 7.98 10.22
CA ASN A 35 -1.41 9.15 9.35
C ASN A 35 0.01 9.56 8.87
N VAL A 36 1.05 9.36 9.68
CA VAL A 36 2.44 9.65 9.28
C VAL A 36 2.90 8.69 8.18
N TYR A 37 2.59 7.41 8.31
CA TYR A 37 2.88 6.42 7.27
C TYR A 37 2.06 6.67 6.01
N GLU A 38 0.79 7.07 6.15
CA GLU A 38 -0.06 7.42 5.00
C GLU A 38 0.54 8.57 4.19
N GLU A 39 0.96 9.66 4.85
CA GLU A 39 1.60 10.80 4.20
C GLU A 39 2.93 10.40 3.53
N ALA A 40 3.78 9.65 4.23
CA ALA A 40 5.06 9.23 3.67
C ALA A 40 4.89 8.29 2.47
N LEU A 41 3.91 7.37 2.53
CA LEU A 41 3.60 6.48 1.42
C LEU A 41 2.99 7.23 0.23
N ALA A 42 2.16 8.25 0.49
CA ALA A 42 1.64 9.13 -0.56
C ALA A 42 2.77 9.90 -1.28
N ILE A 43 3.76 10.39 -0.54
CA ILE A 43 4.96 11.03 -1.11
C ILE A 43 5.74 10.03 -1.96
N GLU A 44 5.99 8.82 -1.46
CA GLU A 44 6.74 7.80 -2.18
C GLU A 44 6.02 7.33 -3.45
N PHE A 45 4.69 7.18 -3.40
CA PHE A 45 3.88 6.87 -4.57
C PHE A 45 3.93 7.98 -5.62
N ASN A 46 3.93 9.25 -5.22
CA ASN A 46 4.12 10.37 -6.14
C ASN A 46 5.50 10.33 -6.83
N ILE A 47 6.57 10.07 -6.07
CA ILE A 47 7.94 9.95 -6.61
C ILE A 47 8.01 8.80 -7.63
N ARG A 48 7.41 7.65 -7.30
CA ARG A 48 7.37 6.47 -8.18
C ARG A 48 6.32 6.54 -9.27
N LYS A 49 5.53 7.62 -9.33
CA LYS A 49 4.41 7.83 -10.27
C LYS A 49 3.40 6.67 -10.25
N ILE A 50 3.14 6.13 -9.06
CA ILE A 50 2.10 5.11 -8.84
C ILE A 50 0.79 5.86 -8.60
N PRO A 51 -0.26 5.65 -9.41
CA PRO A 51 -1.55 6.29 -9.16
C PRO A 51 -2.20 5.72 -7.90
N PHE A 52 -2.70 6.59 -7.04
CA PHE A 52 -3.34 6.21 -5.79
C PHE A 52 -4.43 7.21 -5.41
N GLU A 53 -5.32 6.78 -4.52
CA GLU A 53 -6.34 7.60 -3.87
C GLU A 53 -6.19 7.40 -2.36
N ARG A 54 -6.25 8.50 -1.60
CA ARG A 54 -6.10 8.47 -0.15
C ARG A 54 -7.45 8.33 0.50
N GLN A 55 -7.53 7.53 1.56
CA GLN A 55 -8.74 7.38 2.38
C GLN A 55 -10.01 7.14 1.54
N LYS A 56 -9.88 6.29 0.51
CA LYS A 56 -11.00 5.96 -0.40
C LYS A 56 -12.15 5.37 0.42
N THR A 57 -13.30 6.02 0.37
CA THR A 57 -14.50 5.52 1.04
C THR A 57 -15.04 4.29 0.32
N PHE A 58 -15.53 3.32 1.10
CA PHE A 58 -16.20 2.14 0.57
C PHE A 58 -17.46 1.85 1.37
N ASP A 59 -18.51 1.42 0.67
CA ASP A 59 -19.77 1.06 1.30
C ASP A 59 -19.62 -0.26 2.05
N VAL A 60 -19.73 -0.19 3.37
CA VAL A 60 -19.81 -1.39 4.21
C VAL A 60 -21.26 -1.81 4.28
N LEU A 61 -21.65 -2.84 3.53
CA LEU A 61 -22.94 -3.48 3.67
C LEU A 61 -23.04 -4.11 5.06
N LYS A 62 -23.81 -3.49 5.96
CA LYS A 62 -24.17 -4.11 7.24
C LYS A 62 -25.17 -5.23 6.95
N THR A 63 -24.71 -6.49 6.96
CA THR A 63 -25.64 -7.62 7.05
C THR A 63 -26.13 -7.71 8.50
N SER A 64 -27.13 -6.90 8.86
CA SER A 64 -28.00 -7.27 9.98
C SER A 64 -29.11 -8.12 9.38
N ALA A 65 -28.86 -9.43 9.26
CA ALA A 65 -29.95 -10.39 9.22
C ALA A 65 -30.68 -10.26 10.57
N LYS A 66 -31.87 -9.65 10.54
CA LYS A 66 -32.83 -9.73 11.64
C LYS A 66 -33.72 -10.93 11.40
#